data_AF-A0A936DNG8-F1
#
_entry.id   AF-A0A936DNG8-F1
#
_cell.length_a   1.000
_cell.length_b   1.000
_cell.length_c   1.000
_cell.angle_alpha   90.00
_cell.angle_beta   90.00
_cell.angle_gamma   90.00
#
_symmetry.space_group_name_H-M   'P 1'
#
loop_
_entity.id
_entity.type
_entity.pdbx_description
1 polymer ?
#
loop_
_entity_poly.entity_id
_entity_poly.type
_entity_poly.pdbx_seq_one_letter_code
_entity_poly.pdbx_strand_id
1 'polypeptide(L)'
;MRSLTIKNLIEFRGKSARSKKNFVTSLKVDKVKLASEGGGDYWISCLSAISNSYKLNDLEAIKDKIDELKAKMNKTDSTRIKTMYSRNIEILSTYQDFDLKKWRATKKWSFKRSIKKNLF
;
A
#
# COMPACT_ATOMS: atom_id res chain seq x y z
N MET A 1 -27.48 -1.46 -14.42
CA MET A 1 -27.89 -1.25 -13.00
C MET A 1 -28.08 -2.62 -12.36
N ARG A 2 -27.31 -2.96 -11.32
CA ARG A 2 -27.43 -4.28 -10.66
C ARG A 2 -28.76 -4.39 -9.92
N SER A 3 -29.38 -5.56 -9.93
CA SER A 3 -30.56 -5.85 -9.13
C SER A 3 -30.20 -5.79 -7.64
N LEU A 4 -30.92 -4.96 -6.89
CA LEU A 4 -30.81 -4.89 -5.43
C LEU A 4 -31.47 -6.13 -4.84
N THR A 5 -30.67 -7.02 -4.25
CA THR A 5 -31.17 -8.21 -3.57
C THR A 5 -31.48 -7.92 -2.10
N ILE A 6 -32.34 -8.74 -1.50
CA ILE A 6 -32.65 -8.69 -0.06
C ILE A 6 -31.37 -8.81 0.78
N LYS A 7 -30.41 -9.61 0.33
CA LYS A 7 -29.08 -9.73 0.95
C LYS A 7 -28.35 -8.39 1.05
N ASN A 8 -28.40 -7.57 -0.01
CA ASN A 8 -27.76 -6.25 -0.01
C ASN A 8 -28.39 -5.30 1.04
N LEU A 9 -29.70 -5.44 1.30
CA LEU A 9 -30.39 -4.64 2.31
C LEU A 9 -29.99 -5.04 3.73
N ILE A 10 -29.89 -6.35 3.98
CA ILE A 10 -29.44 -6.89 5.27
C ILE A 10 -27.99 -6.45 5.56
N GLU A 11 -27.09 -6.57 4.57
CA GLU A 11 -25.70 -6.14 4.71
C GLU A 11 -25.56 -4.63 4.90
N PHE A 12 -26.39 -3.82 4.23
CA PHE A 12 -26.37 -2.37 4.38
C PHE A 12 -26.79 -1.94 5.79
N ARG A 13 -27.78 -2.61 6.39
CA ARG A 13 -28.30 -2.28 7.72
C ARG A 13 -27.22 -2.39 8.80
N GLY A 14 -26.38 -3.43 8.75
CA GLY A 14 -25.32 -3.68 9.73
C GLY A 14 -24.07 -2.81 9.60
N LYS A 15 -23.99 -1.92 8.60
CA LYS A 15 -22.80 -1.10 8.34
C LYS A 15 -22.84 0.25 9.06
N SER A 16 -21.67 0.75 9.46
CA SER A 16 -21.49 2.12 9.96
C SER A 16 -21.78 3.16 8.87
N ALA A 17 -22.03 4.42 9.25
CA ALA A 17 -22.35 5.49 8.30
C ALA A 17 -21.31 5.65 7.17
N ARG A 18 -20.02 5.59 7.52
CA ARG A 18 -18.92 5.60 6.55
C ARG A 18 -18.96 4.39 5.62
N SER A 19 -19.20 3.20 6.18
CA SER A 19 -19.25 1.95 5.42
C SER A 19 -20.48 1.85 4.50
N LYS A 20 -21.62 2.41 4.92
CA LYS A 20 -22.85 2.56 4.11
C LYS A 20 -22.60 3.38 2.85
N LYS A 21 -21.92 4.53 2.98
CA LYS A 21 -21.56 5.39 1.83
C LYS A 21 -20.70 4.63 0.82
N ASN A 22 -19.67 3.93 1.30
CA ASN A 22 -18.79 3.14 0.45
C ASN A 22 -19.52 1.95 -0.21
N PHE A 23 -20.43 1.30 0.51
CA PHE A 23 -21.24 0.19 0.01
C PHE A 23 -22.11 0.62 -1.17
N VAL A 24 -22.83 1.73 -1.04
CA VAL A 24 -23.65 2.29 -2.14
C VAL A 24 -22.79 2.64 -3.35
N THR A 25 -21.63 3.26 -3.15
CA THR A 25 -20.68 3.55 -4.25
C THR A 25 -20.23 2.26 -4.95
N SER A 26 -19.96 1.21 -4.18
CA SER A 26 -19.53 -0.09 -4.74
C SER A 26 -20.62 -0.84 -5.50
N LEU A 27 -21.90 -0.55 -5.23
CA LEU A 27 -23.05 -1.10 -5.96
C LEU A 27 -23.32 -0.36 -7.27
N LYS A 28 -22.99 0.94 -7.33
CA LYS A 28 -23.17 1.79 -8.53
C LYS A 28 -22.08 1.58 -9.58
N VAL A 29 -20.86 1.26 -9.15
CA VAL A 29 -19.75 1.02 -10.07
C VAL A 29 -19.83 -0.41 -10.57
N ASP A 30 -20.09 -0.58 -11.87
CA ASP A 30 -19.82 -1.85 -12.54
C ASP A 30 -18.33 -2.09 -12.42
N LYS A 31 -17.95 -2.93 -11.45
CA LYS A 31 -16.61 -3.48 -11.38
C LYS A 31 -16.43 -4.30 -12.65
N VAL A 32 -15.94 -3.68 -13.71
CA VAL A 32 -15.18 -4.39 -14.74
C VAL A 32 -14.11 -5.10 -13.94
N LYS A 33 -14.30 -6.40 -13.74
CA LYS A 33 -13.22 -7.26 -13.28
C LYS A 33 -12.26 -7.28 -14.46
N LEU A 34 -11.41 -6.25 -14.55
CA LEU A 34 -10.18 -6.37 -15.28
C LEU A 34 -9.55 -7.64 -14.72
N ALA A 35 -9.30 -8.61 -15.61
CA ALA A 35 -8.53 -9.78 -15.26
C ALA A 35 -7.18 -9.24 -14.77
N SER A 36 -7.07 -9.05 -13.45
CA SER A 36 -5.81 -8.70 -12.82
C SER A 36 -5.02 -10.00 -12.88
N GLU A 37 -4.18 -10.13 -13.90
CA GLU A 37 -3.03 -11.03 -13.85
C GLU A 37 -2.18 -10.61 -12.64
N GLY A 38 -2.50 -11.19 -11.48
CA GLY A 38 -1.76 -11.07 -10.22
C GLY A 38 -1.18 -9.68 -9.90
N GLY A 39 -1.99 -8.77 -9.36
CA GLY A 39 -1.56 -7.41 -9.00
C GLY A 39 -1.75 -7.02 -7.54
N GLY A 40 -1.78 -7.97 -6.60
CA GLY A 40 -1.95 -7.65 -5.19
C GLY A 40 -0.63 -7.25 -4.53
N ASP A 41 -0.42 -5.95 -4.30
CA ASP A 41 0.40 -5.38 -3.21
C ASP A 41 1.76 -6.03 -2.91
N TYR A 42 2.38 -6.65 -3.92
CA TYR A 42 3.57 -7.46 -3.71
C TYR A 42 4.75 -6.65 -3.20
N TRP A 43 4.72 -5.31 -3.27
CA TRP A 43 5.82 -4.42 -2.91
C TRP A 43 5.49 -3.55 -1.70
N ILE A 44 4.37 -3.78 -1.01
CA ILE A 44 3.99 -2.97 0.17
C ILE A 44 5.05 -3.06 1.27
N SER A 45 5.61 -4.26 1.49
CA SER A 45 6.59 -4.49 2.55
C SER A 45 7.87 -3.69 2.32
N CYS A 46 8.41 -3.67 1.10
CA CYS A 46 9.59 -2.88 0.78
C CYS A 46 9.30 -1.36 0.77
N LEU A 47 8.14 -0.95 0.26
CA LEU A 47 7.75 0.46 0.21
C LEU A 47 7.67 1.10 1.60
N SER A 48 7.07 0.38 2.57
CA SER A 48 7.00 0.85 3.95
C SER A 48 8.37 1.00 4.57
N ALA A 49 9.29 0.06 4.34
CA ALA A 49 10.64 0.11 4.90
C ALA A 49 11.45 1.27 4.31
N ILE A 50 11.41 1.46 2.98
CA ILE A 50 12.08 2.58 2.30
C ILE A 50 11.51 3.93 2.76
N SER A 51 10.17 4.03 2.92
CA SER A 51 9.56 5.26 3.40
C SER A 51 10.01 5.60 4.83
N ASN A 52 10.08 4.60 5.69
CA ASN A 52 10.49 4.79 7.08
C ASN A 52 11.98 5.12 7.19
N SER A 53 12.85 4.46 6.42
CA SER A 53 14.28 4.76 6.42
C SER A 53 14.55 6.20 5.98
N TYR A 54 13.83 6.69 4.97
CA TYR A 54 13.93 8.09 4.54
C TYR A 54 13.43 9.08 5.61
N LYS A 55 12.30 8.78 6.25
CA LYS A 55 11.72 9.66 7.29
C LYS A 55 12.60 9.75 8.52
N LEU A 56 13.07 8.60 9.02
CA LEU A 56 13.86 8.46 10.23
C LEU A 56 15.35 8.74 9.99
N ASN A 57 15.78 8.85 8.73
CA ASN A 57 17.18 8.99 8.33
C ASN A 57 18.04 7.81 8.80
N ASP A 58 17.50 6.61 8.66
CA ASP A 58 18.07 5.39 9.21
C ASP A 58 17.88 4.21 8.24
N LEU A 59 18.99 3.69 7.70
CA LEU A 59 18.98 2.56 6.77
C LEU A 59 18.86 1.21 7.50
N GLU A 60 18.96 1.15 8.83
CA GLU A 60 18.78 -0.09 9.60
C GLU A 60 17.37 -0.68 9.39
N ALA A 61 16.35 0.19 9.23
CA ALA A 61 14.99 -0.24 8.92
C ALA A 61 14.87 -1.05 7.60
N ILE A 62 15.81 -0.87 6.65
CA ILE A 62 15.88 -1.66 5.42
C ILE A 62 16.51 -3.03 5.71
N LYS A 63 17.60 -3.07 6.49
CA LYS A 63 18.29 -4.30 6.87
C LYS A 63 17.40 -5.23 7.69
N ASP A 64 16.77 -4.70 8.73
CA ASP A 64 15.82 -5.43 9.58
C ASP A 64 14.68 -6.04 8.74
N LYS A 65 14.18 -5.28 7.75
CA LYS A 65 13.13 -5.77 6.87
C LYS A 65 13.60 -6.90 5.96
N ILE A 66 14.83 -6.82 5.44
CA ILE A 66 15.42 -7.88 4.62
C ILE A 66 15.49 -9.18 5.43
N ASP A 67 15.97 -9.11 6.68
CA ASP A 67 16.11 -10.29 7.53
C ASP A 67 14.76 -10.87 7.93
N GLU A 68 13.78 -10.03 8.24
CA GLU A 68 12.39 -10.45 8.46
C GLU A 68 11.81 -11.19 7.25
N LEU A 69 12.03 -10.66 6.04
CA LEU A 69 11.53 -11.27 4.80
C LEU A 69 12.24 -12.58 4.48
N LYS A 70 13.56 -12.69 4.71
CA LYS A 70 14.30 -13.95 4.58
C LYS A 70 13.76 -15.00 5.55
N ALA A 71 13.53 -14.63 6.81
CA ALA A 71 12.98 -15.54 7.81
C ALA A 71 11.57 -16.02 7.43
N LYS A 72 10.71 -15.13 6.93
CA LYS A 72 9.37 -15.48 6.43
C LYS A 72 9.43 -16.36 5.18
N MET A 73 10.37 -16.09 4.28
CA MET A 73 10.59 -16.89 3.07
C MET A 73 11.02 -18.32 3.37
N ASN A 74 11.86 -18.51 4.38
CA ASN A 74 12.30 -19.84 4.81
C ASN A 74 11.20 -20.65 5.52
N LYS A 75 10.18 -19.99 6.09
CA LYS A 75 9.07 -20.62 6.82
C LYS A 75 7.87 -20.99 5.95
N THR A 76 7.81 -20.51 4.70
CA THR A 76 6.68 -20.77 3.80
C THR A 76 7.07 -21.79 2.75
N ASP A 77 6.18 -22.72 2.40
CA ASP A 77 6.40 -23.65 1.29
C ASP A 77 5.85 -23.15 -0.05
N SER A 78 4.97 -22.14 -0.01
CA SER A 78 4.36 -21.58 -1.21
C SER A 78 5.39 -20.84 -2.08
N THR A 79 5.62 -21.36 -3.28
CA THR A 79 6.49 -20.75 -4.31
C THR A 79 6.08 -19.31 -4.62
N ARG A 80 4.78 -19.03 -4.74
CA ARG A 80 4.26 -17.69 -5.00
C ARG A 80 4.67 -16.70 -3.90
N ILE A 81 4.56 -17.12 -2.63
CA ILE A 81 4.93 -16.28 -1.48
C ILE A 81 6.46 -16.09 -1.45
N LYS A 82 7.25 -17.14 -1.75
CA LYS A 82 8.72 -17.01 -1.87
C LYS A 82 9.11 -16.02 -2.96
N THR A 83 8.52 -16.10 -4.14
CA THR A 83 8.76 -15.16 -5.24
C THR A 83 8.42 -13.72 -4.83
N MET A 84 7.32 -13.52 -4.11
CA MET A 84 6.97 -12.21 -3.56
C MET A 84 8.06 -11.70 -2.61
N TYR A 85 8.48 -12.48 -1.62
CA TYR A 85 9.52 -12.05 -0.68
C TYR A 85 10.86 -11.80 -1.37
N SER A 86 11.25 -12.66 -2.30
CA SER A 86 12.47 -12.49 -3.10
C SER A 86 12.48 -11.14 -3.84
N ARG A 87 11.37 -10.77 -4.51
CA ARG A 87 11.25 -9.46 -5.17
C ARG A 87 11.34 -8.28 -4.21
N ASN A 88 10.72 -8.38 -3.02
CA ASN A 88 10.85 -7.32 -2.01
C ASN A 88 12.30 -7.19 -1.52
N ILE A 89 12.98 -8.32 -1.29
CA ILE A 89 14.37 -8.34 -0.83
C ILE A 89 15.27 -7.71 -1.89
N GLU A 90 15.10 -8.06 -3.17
CA GLU A 90 15.87 -7.49 -4.28
C GLU A 90 15.75 -5.95 -4.32
N ILE A 91 14.52 -5.44 -4.22
CA ILE A 91 14.28 -3.99 -4.15
C ILE A 91 14.98 -3.41 -2.92
N LEU A 92 14.83 -3.99 -1.74
CA LEU A 92 15.45 -3.46 -0.52
C LEU A 92 16.97 -3.46 -0.59
N SER A 93 17.59 -4.50 -1.16
CA SER A 93 19.03 -4.59 -1.34
C SER A 93 19.58 -3.43 -2.18
N THR A 94 18.85 -2.99 -3.22
CA THR A 94 19.27 -1.81 -4.02
C THR A 94 19.25 -0.49 -3.23
N TYR A 95 18.54 -0.42 -2.11
CA TYR A 95 18.44 0.77 -1.26
C TYR A 95 19.29 0.68 0.02
N GLN A 96 20.03 -0.41 0.25
CA GLN A 96 20.87 -0.55 1.45
C GLN A 96 21.99 0.48 1.52
N ASP A 97 22.54 0.87 0.36
CA ASP A 97 23.62 1.86 0.26
C ASP A 97 23.11 3.23 -0.22
N PHE A 98 21.81 3.49 -0.06
CA PHE A 98 21.21 4.72 -0.54
C PHE A 98 21.72 5.94 0.23
N ASP A 99 22.28 6.92 -0.48
CA ASP A 99 22.79 8.15 0.14
C ASP A 99 21.65 9.07 0.59
N LEU A 100 21.16 8.83 1.80
CA LEU A 100 20.12 9.66 2.42
C LEU A 100 20.58 11.10 2.59
N LYS A 101 21.87 11.39 2.81
CA LYS A 101 22.34 12.77 3.01
C LYS A 101 22.24 13.58 1.72
N LYS A 102 22.53 12.95 0.57
CA LYS A 102 22.42 13.58 -0.75
C LYS A 102 20.96 13.83 -1.17
N TRP A 103 20.07 12.87 -0.91
CA TRP A 103 18.71 12.88 -1.47
C TRP A 103 17.63 13.35 -0.49
N ARG A 104 17.94 13.47 0.80
CA ARG A 104 17.00 13.99 1.79
C ARG A 104 16.98 15.51 1.75
N ALA A 105 15.78 16.08 1.75
CA ALA A 105 15.62 17.52 1.81
C ALA A 105 16.24 18.06 3.12
N THR A 106 17.24 18.92 2.99
CA THR A 106 17.92 19.57 4.13
C THR A 106 17.18 20.79 4.65
N LYS A 107 16.35 21.42 3.81
CA LYS A 107 15.57 22.61 4.18
C LYS A 107 14.16 22.22 4.65
N LYS A 108 13.66 22.90 5.69
CA LYS A 108 12.24 22.84 6.07
C LYS A 108 11.39 23.44 4.94
N TRP A 109 10.45 22.67 4.43
CA TRP A 109 9.49 23.13 3.43
C TRP A 109 8.23 23.63 4.14
N SER A 110 7.74 24.80 3.75
CA SER A 110 6.43 25.29 4.15
C SER A 110 5.42 24.96 3.05
N PHE A 111 4.39 24.19 3.37
CA PHE A 111 3.28 23.98 2.45
C PHE A 111 2.40 25.23 2.41
N LYS A 112 2.30 25.87 1.24
CA LYS A 112 1.27 26.88 1.02
C LYS A 112 -0.07 26.17 0.84
N ARG A 113 -1.01 26.41 1.75
CA ARG A 113 -2.37 25.90 1.63
C ARG A 113 -3.03 26.58 0.43
N SER A 114 -3.35 25.82 -0.61
CA SER A 114 -4.18 26.33 -1.70
C SER A 114 -5.61 26.51 -1.18
N ILE A 115 -6.07 27.76 -1.11
CA ILE A 115 -7.48 28.07 -0.87
C ILE A 115 -8.20 27.68 -2.17
N LYS A 116 -9.03 26.64 -2.13
CA LYS A 116 -9.93 26.33 -3.24
C LYS A 116 -10.83 27.54 -3.46
N LYS A 117 -10.59 28.30 -4.53
CA LYS A 117 -11.57 29.27 -5.02
C LYS A 117 -12.78 28.46 -5.48
N ASN A 118 -13.88 28.55 -4.75
CA ASN A 118 -15.17 28.12 -5.28
C ASN A 118 -15.44 29.02 -6.47
N LEU A 119 -15.30 28.47 -7.68
CA LEU A 119 -15.86 29.06 -8.89
C LEU A 119 -17.38 28.88 -8.76
N PHE A 120 -18.07 30.02 -8.64
CA PHE A 120 -19.52 30.11 -8.66
C PHE A 120 -20.07 29.62 -10.00
#